data_AF-A0A1Q7VLA6-F1
#
_entry.id   AF-A0A1Q7VLA6-F1
#
_cell.length_a   1.000
_cell.length_b   1.000
_cell.length_c   1.000
_cell.angle_alpha   90.00
_cell.angle_beta   90.00
_cell.angle_gamma   90.00
#
_symmetry.space_group_name_H-M   'P 1'
#
loop_
_entity.id
_entity.type
_entity.pdbx_description
1 polymer ?
#
loop_
_entity_poly.entity_id
_entity_poly.type
_entity_poly.pdbx_seq_one_letter_code
_entity_poly.pdbx_strand_id
1 'polypeptide(L)'
;MEENFADTAFASRGWYDHPGMTITSAQHVSGSTSALEARFKIGAKDSPWGGAARRGFKPTSTLYVSYWVKYSDNWVGSGQPDHPHEFYVLSNQDDQYAPLANDWLTVYVETNFLGGAGTPRVSVQDNLAINRNMGTLPVDLIGVTEQRSVSGCNGVMETNLFSECYGSGTYNDKQFNRVGTAVFLAQPGVGYKGNWNHVEVYLRMNSIANGLGRADGIIQYWLNGVLAIDRHDVMFRTGARAGLAFAQFVIGPYIGGGSPVDQTMWVDDLKVATGRP
;
A
#
# COMPACT_ATOMS: atom_id res chain seq x y z
N MET A 1 13.05 10.53 0.67
CA MET A 1 13.47 10.08 2.01
C MET A 1 13.98 8.67 1.91
N GLU A 2 14.87 8.27 2.81
CA GLU A 2 15.47 6.94 2.84
C GLU A 2 15.49 6.43 4.29
N GLU A 3 15.40 5.10 4.45
CA GLU A 3 15.53 4.38 5.72
C GLU A 3 16.21 3.03 5.45
N ASN A 4 17.45 2.89 5.93
CA ASN A 4 18.25 1.66 5.80
C ASN A 4 18.17 0.76 7.04
N PHE A 5 17.40 1.17 8.07
CA PHE A 5 17.23 0.40 9.31
C PHE A 5 18.54 0.05 10.03
N ALA A 6 19.59 0.87 9.86
CA ALA A 6 20.92 0.63 10.45
C ALA A 6 20.95 0.77 11.98
N ASP A 7 20.00 1.52 12.54
CA ASP A 7 19.84 1.72 13.98
C ASP A 7 18.39 2.10 14.32
N THR A 8 18.06 2.15 15.61
CA THR A 8 16.70 2.46 16.11
C THR A 8 16.42 3.96 16.27
N ALA A 9 17.27 4.85 15.78
CA ALA A 9 17.09 6.31 15.87
C ALA A 9 16.05 6.84 14.85
N PHE A 10 14.97 6.11 14.60
CA PHE A 10 13.93 6.43 13.62
C PHE A 10 13.30 7.82 13.82
N ALA A 11 13.04 8.19 15.08
CA ALA A 11 12.48 9.50 15.41
C ALA A 11 13.39 10.65 14.96
N SER A 12 14.71 10.49 15.06
CA SER A 12 15.67 11.50 14.58
C SER A 12 15.66 11.66 13.05
N ARG A 13 15.24 10.62 12.33
CA ARG A 13 15.07 10.63 10.87
C ARG A 13 13.68 11.11 10.45
N GLY A 14 12.81 11.45 11.39
CA GLY A 14 11.48 12.02 11.14
C GLY A 14 10.35 11.01 11.08
N TRP A 15 10.58 9.76 11.48
CA TRP A 15 9.49 8.84 11.77
C TRP A 15 8.76 9.29 13.04
N TYR A 16 7.44 9.31 12.98
CA TYR A 16 6.56 9.60 14.11
C TYR A 16 5.43 8.59 14.12
N ASP A 17 4.67 8.56 15.22
CA ASP A 17 3.65 7.54 15.50
C ASP A 17 4.32 6.16 15.64
N HIS A 18 4.46 5.65 16.87
CA HIS A 18 5.14 4.36 17.11
C HIS A 18 6.54 4.18 16.43
N PRO A 19 7.49 5.13 16.53
CA PRO A 19 8.79 5.01 15.87
C PRO A 19 9.74 3.96 16.52
N GLY A 20 9.25 3.16 17.47
CA GLY A 20 10.01 2.11 18.17
C GLY A 20 10.01 0.77 17.42
N MET A 21 10.19 0.81 16.10
CA MET A 21 10.21 -0.40 15.27
C MET A 21 11.38 -1.32 15.64
N THR A 22 11.17 -2.64 15.56
CA THR A 22 12.24 -3.63 15.82
C THR A 22 13.14 -3.78 14.60
N ILE A 23 14.46 -3.82 14.82
CA ILE A 23 15.44 -4.21 13.81
C ILE A 23 16.18 -5.48 14.21
N THR A 24 16.77 -6.17 13.23
CA THR A 24 17.60 -7.36 13.44
C THR A 24 18.88 -7.26 12.62
N SER A 25 20.00 -7.75 13.16
CA SER A 25 21.25 -7.92 12.41
C SER A 25 21.40 -9.32 11.81
N ALA A 26 20.44 -10.22 12.06
CA ALA A 26 20.49 -11.59 11.55
C ALA A 26 19.94 -11.73 10.12
N GLN A 27 19.16 -10.74 9.66
CA GLN A 27 18.64 -10.65 8.31
C GLN A 27 18.86 -9.22 7.83
N HIS A 28 19.46 -9.07 6.65
CA HIS A 28 19.65 -7.80 5.95
C HIS A 28 20.08 -8.09 4.52
N VAL A 29 19.95 -7.11 3.63
CA VAL A 29 20.51 -7.22 2.28
C VAL A 29 22.03 -7.14 2.31
N SER A 30 22.69 -7.57 1.23
CA SER A 30 24.14 -7.41 1.10
C SER A 30 24.51 -5.92 1.15
N GLY A 31 25.48 -5.57 2.01
CA GLY A 31 25.91 -4.19 2.21
C GLY A 31 25.21 -3.46 3.37
N SER A 32 24.06 -3.95 3.85
CA SER A 32 23.42 -3.47 5.09
C SER A 32 23.98 -4.18 6.32
N THR A 33 23.71 -3.63 7.50
CA THR A 33 24.06 -4.22 8.82
C THR A 33 22.85 -4.75 9.59
N SER A 34 21.65 -4.32 9.21
CA SER A 34 20.40 -4.69 9.86
C SER A 34 19.21 -4.38 8.95
N ALA A 35 18.07 -5.00 9.25
CA ALA A 35 16.79 -4.77 8.58
C ALA A 35 15.68 -4.57 9.61
N LEU A 36 14.58 -3.94 9.19
CA LEU A 36 13.31 -3.97 9.92
C LEU A 36 12.85 -5.42 10.10
N GLU A 37 12.35 -5.75 11.28
CA GLU A 37 11.72 -7.04 11.58
C GLU A 37 10.26 -6.86 12.00
N ALA A 38 9.36 -7.43 11.21
CA ALA A 38 7.93 -7.52 11.50
C ALA A 38 7.53 -8.99 11.72
N ARG A 39 7.69 -9.46 12.96
CA ARG A 39 7.26 -10.81 13.37
C ARG A 39 5.80 -10.79 13.80
N PHE A 40 5.02 -11.77 13.34
CA PHE A 40 3.65 -12.03 13.73
C PHE A 40 3.57 -13.37 14.42
N LYS A 41 3.26 -13.38 15.72
CA LYS A 41 2.95 -14.62 16.45
C LYS A 41 1.61 -15.17 15.98
N ILE A 42 1.36 -16.47 16.18
CA ILE A 42 0.06 -17.09 15.91
C ILE A 42 -1.06 -16.27 16.61
N GLY A 43 -2.09 -15.92 15.85
CA GLY A 43 -3.23 -15.12 16.28
C GLY A 43 -2.97 -13.61 16.40
N ALA A 44 -1.72 -13.14 16.30
CA ALA A 44 -1.40 -11.72 16.38
C ALA A 44 -1.81 -11.02 15.08
N LYS A 45 -2.41 -9.83 15.22
CA LYS A 45 -2.76 -8.98 14.07
C LYS A 45 -1.65 -8.03 13.68
N ASP A 46 -0.76 -7.72 14.62
CA ASP A 46 0.32 -6.75 14.48
C ASP A 46 1.64 -7.36 14.93
N SER A 47 2.74 -6.72 14.55
CA SER A 47 4.06 -7.00 15.13
C SER A 47 4.16 -6.46 16.58
N PRO A 48 5.09 -6.94 17.43
CA PRO A 48 5.17 -6.49 18.84
C PRO A 48 5.36 -4.98 19.05
N TRP A 49 5.94 -4.27 18.10
CA TRP A 49 6.06 -2.82 18.17
C TRP A 49 4.73 -2.09 17.90
N GLY A 50 3.76 -2.79 17.31
CA GLY A 50 2.37 -2.37 17.13
C GLY A 50 2.19 -1.08 16.31
N GLY A 51 0.95 -0.78 15.96
CA GLY A 51 0.60 0.49 15.33
C GLY A 51 1.29 0.69 13.97
N ALA A 52 1.37 1.96 13.56
CA ALA A 52 1.89 2.33 12.25
C ALA A 52 2.96 3.41 12.40
N ALA A 53 4.17 3.12 11.92
CA ALA A 53 5.25 4.10 11.83
C ALA A 53 5.06 4.99 10.61
N ARG A 54 4.96 6.29 10.83
CA ARG A 54 4.64 7.27 9.78
C ARG A 54 5.81 8.19 9.52
N ARG A 55 5.97 8.60 8.27
CA ARG A 55 6.91 9.65 7.90
C ARG A 55 6.33 10.51 6.78
N GLY A 56 6.22 11.80 7.06
CA GLY A 56 5.75 12.79 6.09
C GLY A 56 6.83 13.12 5.07
N PHE A 57 6.40 13.50 3.88
CA PHE A 57 7.24 14.05 2.82
C PHE A 57 6.53 15.20 2.11
N LYS A 58 7.26 15.97 1.29
CA LYS A 58 6.68 17.08 0.54
C LYS A 58 5.57 16.55 -0.39
N PRO A 59 4.34 17.10 -0.34
CA PRO A 59 3.26 16.67 -1.22
C PRO A 59 3.66 16.63 -2.70
N THR A 60 3.30 15.54 -3.39
CA THR A 60 3.70 15.29 -4.78
C THR A 60 2.62 14.55 -5.56
N SER A 61 2.55 14.81 -6.87
CA SER A 61 1.68 14.08 -7.81
C SER A 61 2.34 12.81 -8.36
N THR A 62 3.65 12.64 -8.19
CA THR A 62 4.40 11.43 -8.56
C THR A 62 5.12 10.88 -7.33
N LEU A 63 5.03 9.57 -7.14
CA LEU A 63 5.69 8.87 -6.04
C LEU A 63 6.38 7.62 -6.57
N TYR A 64 7.60 7.41 -6.11
CA TYR A 64 8.34 6.18 -6.30
C TYR A 64 8.70 5.62 -4.92
N VAL A 65 8.35 4.36 -4.68
CA VAL A 65 8.70 3.62 -3.47
C VAL A 65 9.56 2.44 -3.89
N SER A 66 10.69 2.24 -3.23
CA SER A 66 11.59 1.11 -3.46
C SER A 66 12.00 0.53 -2.11
N TYR A 67 12.03 -0.78 -2.00
CA TYR A 67 12.52 -1.47 -0.81
C TYR A 67 12.92 -2.90 -1.14
N TRP A 68 13.77 -3.48 -0.31
CA TRP A 68 14.00 -4.91 -0.31
C TRP A 68 13.11 -5.56 0.74
N VAL A 69 12.53 -6.71 0.39
CA VAL A 69 11.69 -7.49 1.29
C VAL A 69 12.07 -8.97 1.25
N LYS A 70 11.99 -9.60 2.41
CA LYS A 70 12.12 -11.04 2.58
C LYS A 70 11.03 -11.52 3.53
N TYR A 71 10.45 -12.68 3.23
CA TYR A 71 9.47 -13.34 4.08
C TYR A 71 10.05 -14.65 4.62
N SER A 72 9.67 -15.07 5.83
CA SER A 72 10.14 -16.36 6.38
C SER A 72 9.70 -17.55 5.51
N ASP A 73 10.42 -18.67 5.57
CA ASP A 73 10.13 -19.83 4.71
C ASP A 73 8.70 -20.36 4.86
N ASN A 74 8.19 -20.28 6.10
CA ASN A 74 6.83 -20.65 6.48
C ASN A 74 5.80 -19.52 6.30
N TRP A 75 6.16 -18.39 5.67
CA TRP A 75 5.26 -17.28 5.47
C TRP A 75 4.08 -17.66 4.58
N VAL A 76 2.87 -17.38 5.05
CA VAL A 76 1.60 -17.58 4.34
C VAL A 76 0.75 -16.33 4.34
N GLY A 77 1.25 -15.22 4.90
CA GLY A 77 0.46 -14.02 5.13
C GLY A 77 -0.77 -14.36 5.98
N SER A 78 -1.95 -13.95 5.54
CA SER A 78 -3.20 -14.38 6.18
C SER A 78 -3.78 -15.69 5.65
N GLY A 79 -3.24 -16.22 4.55
CA GLY A 79 -3.89 -17.28 3.77
C GLY A 79 -5.16 -16.83 3.05
N GLN A 80 -5.44 -15.52 3.00
CA GLN A 80 -6.58 -14.90 2.33
C GLN A 80 -6.10 -13.86 1.33
N PRO A 81 -6.92 -13.52 0.31
CA PRO A 81 -6.57 -12.52 -0.69
C PRO A 81 -6.60 -11.07 -0.17
N ASP A 82 -6.87 -10.85 1.12
CA ASP A 82 -7.15 -9.53 1.68
C ASP A 82 -6.05 -8.99 2.62
N HIS A 83 -5.18 -9.87 3.12
CA HIS A 83 -4.13 -9.53 4.10
C HIS A 83 -2.85 -10.34 3.84
N PRO A 84 -1.66 -9.87 4.25
CA PRO A 84 -1.40 -8.70 5.10
C PRO A 84 -1.63 -7.37 4.37
N HIS A 85 -1.91 -6.33 5.15
CA HIS A 85 -1.47 -4.98 4.79
C HIS A 85 -0.01 -4.81 5.19
N GLU A 86 0.76 -4.02 4.46
CA GLU A 86 2.20 -3.86 4.70
C GLU A 86 2.58 -2.38 4.79
N PHE A 87 2.41 -1.66 3.68
CA PHE A 87 2.77 -0.24 3.57
C PHE A 87 1.61 0.59 3.04
N TYR A 88 1.61 1.86 3.42
CA TYR A 88 0.56 2.80 3.02
C TYR A 88 1.16 4.12 2.54
N VAL A 89 0.42 4.78 1.67
CA VAL A 89 0.66 6.16 1.25
C VAL A 89 -0.61 6.95 1.49
N LEU A 90 -0.53 8.00 2.32
CA LEU A 90 -1.65 8.92 2.57
C LEU A 90 -1.45 10.24 1.82
N SER A 91 -2.52 11.02 1.75
CA SER A 91 -2.55 12.29 1.05
C SER A 91 -2.24 13.51 1.92
N ASN A 92 -2.06 14.65 1.27
CA ASN A 92 -1.93 15.96 1.89
C ASN A 92 -3.23 16.52 2.48
N GLN A 93 -4.36 15.83 2.31
CA GLN A 93 -5.65 16.22 2.92
C GLN A 93 -5.97 15.38 4.15
N ASP A 94 -5.22 14.30 4.38
CA ASP A 94 -5.39 13.45 5.54
C ASP A 94 -4.76 14.05 6.79
N ASP A 95 -5.39 13.85 7.93
CA ASP A 95 -4.80 14.16 9.23
C ASP A 95 -3.47 13.41 9.42
N GLN A 96 -2.56 14.01 10.19
CA GLN A 96 -1.24 13.41 10.45
C GLN A 96 -1.32 11.98 11.02
N TYR A 97 -2.39 11.68 11.76
CA TYR A 97 -2.68 10.39 12.39
C TYR A 97 -3.94 9.75 11.80
N ALA A 98 -4.29 10.07 10.55
CA ALA A 98 -5.52 9.62 9.93
C ALA A 98 -5.61 8.07 9.95
N PRO A 99 -6.81 7.53 10.17
CA PRO A 99 -7.01 6.09 10.31
C PRO A 99 -6.83 5.45 8.93
N LEU A 100 -5.87 4.53 8.76
CA LEU A 100 -5.36 3.92 7.50
C LEU A 100 -6.37 3.17 6.59
N ALA A 101 -7.64 3.52 6.68
CA ALA A 101 -8.73 3.11 5.83
C ALA A 101 -9.70 4.29 5.65
N ASN A 102 -10.08 5.01 6.71
CA ASN A 102 -11.08 6.09 6.63
C ASN A 102 -10.46 7.46 6.34
N ASP A 103 -9.91 7.59 5.12
CA ASP A 103 -9.09 8.72 4.67
C ASP A 103 -9.66 9.36 3.38
N TRP A 104 -9.09 10.50 2.96
CA TRP A 104 -9.32 11.10 1.64
C TRP A 104 -8.61 10.36 0.53
N LEU A 105 -7.46 9.75 0.81
CA LEU A 105 -6.80 8.80 -0.08
C LEU A 105 -5.78 7.96 0.71
N THR A 106 -5.96 6.65 0.61
CA THR A 106 -4.99 5.66 1.10
C THR A 106 -4.63 4.71 -0.01
N VAL A 107 -3.34 4.66 -0.36
CA VAL A 107 -2.79 3.64 -1.25
C VAL A 107 -2.11 2.58 -0.43
N TYR A 108 -2.47 1.32 -0.62
CA TYR A 108 -1.84 0.16 -0.01
C TYR A 108 -0.82 -0.38 -0.98
N VAL A 109 0.40 -0.65 -0.51
CA VAL A 109 1.44 -1.37 -1.25
C VAL A 109 1.76 -2.61 -0.45
N GLU A 110 1.41 -3.78 -0.98
CA GLU A 110 1.43 -5.02 -0.21
C GLU A 110 1.57 -6.26 -1.11
N THR A 111 1.84 -7.40 -0.49
CA THR A 111 1.78 -8.71 -1.16
C THR A 111 0.86 -9.63 -0.39
N ASN A 112 -0.15 -10.20 -1.06
CA ASN A 112 -1.06 -11.17 -0.43
C ASN A 112 -0.69 -12.60 -0.84
N PHE A 113 -0.77 -13.52 0.12
CA PHE A 113 -0.24 -14.87 -0.04
C PHE A 113 -1.35 -15.91 -0.02
N LEU A 114 -1.40 -16.75 -1.05
CA LEU A 114 -2.29 -17.91 -1.18
C LEU A 114 -1.45 -19.14 -1.52
N GLY A 115 -1.62 -20.23 -0.77
CA GLY A 115 -0.83 -21.45 -0.97
C GLY A 115 0.69 -21.22 -0.83
N GLY A 116 1.11 -20.16 -0.11
CA GLY A 116 2.51 -19.78 0.07
C GLY A 116 3.13 -19.00 -1.09
N ALA A 117 2.41 -18.74 -2.19
CA ALA A 117 2.83 -17.86 -3.26
C ALA A 117 2.21 -16.46 -3.07
N GLY A 118 2.97 -15.41 -3.39
CA GLY A 118 2.59 -14.03 -3.15
C GLY A 118 2.25 -13.27 -4.42
N THR A 119 1.08 -12.64 -4.42
CA THR A 119 0.60 -11.75 -5.46
C THR A 119 0.73 -10.30 -4.97
N PRO A 120 1.54 -9.47 -5.64
CA PRO A 120 1.58 -8.03 -5.38
C PRO A 120 0.21 -7.42 -5.55
N ARG A 121 -0.16 -6.54 -4.64
CA ARG A 121 -1.40 -5.78 -4.69
C ARG A 121 -1.09 -4.32 -4.42
N VAL A 122 -1.70 -3.48 -5.25
CA VAL A 122 -1.82 -2.05 -4.93
C VAL A 122 -3.31 -1.78 -4.80
N SER A 123 -3.76 -1.22 -3.69
CA SER A 123 -5.18 -0.90 -3.47
C SER A 123 -5.34 0.58 -3.19
N VAL A 124 -6.50 1.14 -3.51
CA VAL A 124 -6.82 2.55 -3.26
C VAL A 124 -8.15 2.64 -2.52
N GLN A 125 -8.17 3.42 -1.45
CA GLN A 125 -9.37 3.80 -0.70
C GLN A 125 -9.51 5.33 -0.66
N ASP A 126 -10.74 5.83 -0.65
CA ASP A 126 -11.06 7.26 -0.53
C ASP A 126 -12.39 7.45 0.21
N ASN A 127 -12.47 6.88 1.41
CA ASN A 127 -13.71 6.74 2.18
C ASN A 127 -14.35 8.07 2.60
N LEU A 128 -13.54 9.10 2.86
CA LEU A 128 -14.04 10.45 3.12
C LEU A 128 -14.61 11.11 1.85
N ALA A 129 -14.23 10.63 0.66
CA ALA A 129 -14.77 11.11 -0.61
C ALA A 129 -16.14 10.51 -0.98
N ILE A 130 -16.60 9.49 -0.27
CA ILE A 130 -17.88 8.84 -0.56
C ILE A 130 -19.04 9.83 -0.35
N ASN A 131 -19.71 10.16 -1.45
CA ASN A 131 -20.95 10.92 -1.47
C ASN A 131 -22.14 10.01 -1.14
N ARG A 132 -22.71 10.27 0.03
CA ARG A 132 -23.87 9.56 0.60
C ARG A 132 -25.20 10.31 0.38
N ASN A 133 -25.14 11.49 -0.22
CA ASN A 133 -26.28 12.41 -0.34
C ASN A 133 -27.03 12.26 -1.68
N MET A 134 -26.51 11.46 -2.62
CA MET A 134 -27.04 11.34 -3.98
C MET A 134 -27.63 9.97 -4.29
N GLY A 135 -28.01 9.21 -3.26
CA GLY A 135 -28.68 7.92 -3.41
C GLY A 135 -28.19 6.87 -2.42
N THR A 136 -28.83 5.70 -2.45
CA THR A 136 -28.39 4.52 -1.69
C THR A 136 -27.11 3.95 -2.30
N LEU A 137 -26.11 3.66 -1.46
CA LEU A 137 -24.85 3.09 -1.92
C LEU A 137 -24.94 1.57 -2.13
N PRO A 138 -24.19 1.00 -3.11
CA PRO A 138 -23.37 1.71 -4.10
C PRO A 138 -24.25 2.42 -5.15
N VAL A 139 -23.83 3.62 -5.57
CA VAL A 139 -24.49 4.38 -6.65
C VAL A 139 -23.44 4.95 -7.60
N ASP A 140 -23.55 4.68 -8.90
CA ASP A 140 -22.62 5.25 -9.87
C ASP A 140 -22.91 6.74 -10.08
N LEU A 141 -21.92 7.58 -9.78
CA LEU A 141 -21.98 9.04 -9.96
C LEU A 141 -21.02 9.53 -11.04
N ILE A 142 -20.42 8.64 -11.82
CA ILE A 142 -19.57 8.99 -12.96
C ILE A 142 -20.41 9.74 -14.00
N GLY A 143 -19.91 10.91 -14.43
CA GLY A 143 -20.64 11.79 -15.35
C GLY A 143 -21.80 12.56 -14.72
N VAL A 144 -22.10 12.34 -13.44
CA VAL A 144 -23.14 13.05 -12.69
C VAL A 144 -22.53 14.19 -11.86
N THR A 145 -21.46 13.90 -11.10
CA THR A 145 -20.77 14.89 -10.26
C THR A 145 -19.31 14.52 -10.02
N GLU A 146 -18.46 15.53 -9.80
CA GLU A 146 -17.09 15.31 -9.32
C GLU A 146 -17.01 15.22 -7.79
N GLN A 147 -18.08 15.58 -7.07
CA GLN A 147 -18.20 15.37 -5.62
C GLN A 147 -18.55 13.91 -5.34
N ARG A 148 -17.61 13.00 -5.60
CA ARG A 148 -17.77 11.55 -5.45
C ARG A 148 -16.44 10.90 -5.07
N SER A 149 -16.53 9.67 -4.57
CA SER A 149 -15.37 8.79 -4.50
C SER A 149 -15.04 8.15 -5.86
N VAL A 150 -13.84 7.61 -5.97
CA VAL A 150 -13.30 6.98 -7.19
C VAL A 150 -12.92 5.51 -7.00
N SER A 151 -13.14 4.96 -5.81
CA SER A 151 -12.68 3.61 -5.43
C SER A 151 -13.85 2.68 -5.05
N GLY A 152 -15.02 2.77 -5.69
CA GLY A 152 -16.07 1.76 -5.52
C GLY A 152 -17.46 2.34 -5.26
N CYS A 153 -17.71 2.83 -4.03
CA CYS A 153 -19.05 3.26 -3.61
C CYS A 153 -19.76 4.27 -4.51
N ASN A 154 -19.02 5.17 -5.18
CA ASN A 154 -19.58 6.11 -6.15
C ASN A 154 -19.21 5.86 -7.62
N GLY A 155 -18.84 4.61 -7.93
CA GLY A 155 -18.35 4.19 -9.24
C GLY A 155 -16.81 4.17 -9.34
N VAL A 156 -16.30 3.35 -10.26
CA VAL A 156 -14.89 3.28 -10.67
C VAL A 156 -14.80 3.49 -12.17
N MET A 157 -13.78 4.22 -12.64
CA MET A 157 -13.61 4.50 -14.08
C MET A 157 -12.77 3.42 -14.77
N GLU A 158 -11.95 2.73 -13.99
CA GLU A 158 -11.09 1.67 -14.45
C GLU A 158 -11.87 0.43 -14.89
N THR A 159 -11.36 -0.24 -15.92
CA THR A 159 -11.90 -1.53 -16.36
C THR A 159 -11.11 -2.69 -15.76
N ASN A 160 -11.73 -3.87 -15.71
CA ASN A 160 -11.09 -5.14 -15.35
C ASN A 160 -10.33 -5.10 -14.01
N LEU A 161 -10.98 -4.61 -12.96
CA LEU A 161 -10.45 -4.70 -11.60
C LEU A 161 -11.55 -5.01 -10.59
N PHE A 162 -11.13 -5.49 -9.42
CA PHE A 162 -12.02 -5.69 -8.29
C PHE A 162 -12.19 -4.37 -7.54
N SER A 163 -13.43 -3.98 -7.27
CA SER A 163 -13.75 -2.86 -6.39
C SER A 163 -14.97 -3.19 -5.57
N GLU A 164 -15.05 -2.64 -4.36
CA GLU A 164 -16.17 -2.88 -3.47
C GLU A 164 -16.65 -1.62 -2.73
N CYS A 165 -17.87 -1.74 -2.20
CA CYS A 165 -18.49 -0.78 -1.31
C CYS A 165 -19.11 -1.57 -0.16
N TYR A 166 -18.59 -1.41 1.04
CA TYR A 166 -18.90 -2.27 2.18
C TYR A 166 -19.12 -1.46 3.47
N GLY A 167 -19.49 -2.15 4.54
CA GLY A 167 -19.86 -1.51 5.81
C GLY A 167 -21.03 -0.54 5.64
N SER A 168 -22.03 -0.90 4.84
CA SER A 168 -23.19 -0.06 4.50
C SER A 168 -22.79 1.28 3.87
N GLY A 169 -21.76 1.28 3.01
CA GLY A 169 -21.28 2.49 2.34
C GLY A 169 -20.39 3.38 3.22
N THR A 170 -19.86 2.82 4.31
CA THR A 170 -18.82 3.47 5.12
C THR A 170 -17.48 3.39 4.42
N TYR A 171 -17.21 2.25 3.76
CA TYR A 171 -15.92 1.96 3.17
C TYR A 171 -16.03 1.56 1.70
N ASN A 172 -15.00 1.87 0.94
CA ASN A 172 -14.79 1.50 -0.46
C ASN A 172 -13.34 1.08 -0.65
N ASP A 173 -13.09 0.28 -1.68
CA ASP A 173 -11.76 0.17 -2.25
C ASP A 173 -11.80 -0.27 -3.71
N LYS A 174 -10.67 -0.08 -4.38
CA LYS A 174 -10.35 -0.75 -5.63
C LYS A 174 -8.97 -1.37 -5.55
N GLN A 175 -8.82 -2.55 -6.13
CA GLN A 175 -7.67 -3.40 -5.91
C GLN A 175 -7.06 -3.80 -7.25
N PHE A 176 -5.82 -3.38 -7.47
CA PHE A 176 -5.03 -3.71 -8.63
C PHE A 176 -4.27 -5.02 -8.38
N ASN A 177 -4.50 -6.00 -9.26
CA ASN A 177 -3.90 -7.34 -9.20
C ASN A 177 -4.39 -8.25 -8.04
N ARG A 178 -5.58 -7.98 -7.46
CA ARG A 178 -6.21 -8.90 -6.50
C ARG A 178 -6.38 -10.30 -7.11
N VAL A 179 -5.88 -11.33 -6.43
CA VAL A 179 -5.85 -12.73 -6.94
C VAL A 179 -5.27 -12.89 -8.36
N GLY A 180 -4.45 -11.92 -8.80
CA GLY A 180 -3.72 -12.01 -10.06
C GLY A 180 -2.48 -12.89 -9.97
N THR A 181 -1.60 -12.75 -10.95
CA THR A 181 -0.39 -13.58 -11.06
C THR A 181 0.52 -13.40 -9.86
N ALA A 182 0.79 -14.50 -9.15
CA ALA A 182 1.80 -14.52 -8.10
C ALA A 182 3.19 -14.40 -8.73
N VAL A 183 4.00 -13.47 -8.22
CA VAL A 183 5.40 -13.27 -8.63
C VAL A 183 6.39 -13.58 -7.51
N PHE A 184 5.93 -13.60 -6.25
CA PHE A 184 6.67 -14.22 -5.16
C PHE A 184 6.37 -15.72 -5.14
N LEU A 185 7.39 -16.54 -5.37
CA LEU A 185 7.24 -17.99 -5.48
C LEU A 185 7.25 -18.65 -4.10
N ALA A 186 6.46 -19.72 -3.98
CA ALA A 186 6.35 -20.52 -2.76
C ALA A 186 7.55 -21.44 -2.51
N GLN A 187 8.28 -21.80 -3.56
CA GLN A 187 9.39 -22.77 -3.53
C GLN A 187 10.74 -22.08 -3.78
N PRO A 188 11.86 -22.61 -3.24
CA PRO A 188 13.19 -22.06 -3.44
C PRO A 188 13.58 -21.91 -4.92
N GLY A 189 14.24 -20.79 -5.25
CA GLY A 189 14.60 -20.41 -6.62
C GLY A 189 14.58 -18.89 -6.81
N VAL A 190 14.75 -18.43 -8.06
CA VAL A 190 14.59 -17.00 -8.40
C VAL A 190 13.15 -16.57 -8.11
N GLY A 191 12.96 -15.46 -7.40
CA GLY A 191 11.63 -14.97 -6.99
C GLY A 191 11.05 -15.69 -5.78
N TYR A 192 11.77 -16.62 -5.14
CA TYR A 192 11.34 -17.23 -3.88
C TYR A 192 11.10 -16.17 -2.81
N LYS A 193 9.97 -16.25 -2.09
CA LYS A 193 9.61 -15.32 -1.01
C LYS A 193 10.66 -15.24 0.10
N GLY A 194 11.40 -16.33 0.34
CA GLY A 194 12.47 -16.41 1.35
C GLY A 194 13.81 -15.85 0.91
N ASN A 195 13.91 -15.36 -0.32
CA ASN A 195 15.04 -14.53 -0.73
C ASN A 195 14.77 -13.06 -0.40
N TRP A 196 15.83 -12.26 -0.39
CA TRP A 196 15.66 -10.81 -0.55
C TRP A 196 15.22 -10.52 -1.97
N ASN A 197 14.05 -9.90 -2.10
CA ASN A 197 13.48 -9.48 -3.36
C ASN A 197 13.35 -7.96 -3.37
N HIS A 198 13.67 -7.34 -4.50
CA HIS A 198 13.57 -5.90 -4.67
C HIS A 198 12.19 -5.54 -5.19
N VAL A 199 11.46 -4.70 -4.46
CA VAL A 199 10.17 -4.17 -4.86
C VAL A 199 10.34 -2.72 -5.27
N GLU A 200 9.74 -2.37 -6.39
CA GLU A 200 9.61 -0.98 -6.83
C GLU A 200 8.14 -0.69 -7.14
N VAL A 201 7.64 0.47 -6.74
CA VAL A 201 6.29 0.94 -7.05
C VAL A 201 6.36 2.38 -7.52
N TYR A 202 5.72 2.66 -8.65
CA TYR A 202 5.56 4.01 -9.17
C TYR A 202 4.09 4.37 -9.27
N LEU A 203 3.74 5.51 -8.68
CA LEU A 203 2.40 6.06 -8.65
C LEU A 203 2.41 7.46 -9.28
N ARG A 204 1.41 7.74 -10.11
CA ARG A 204 1.17 9.10 -10.63
C ARG A 204 -0.30 9.44 -10.52
N MET A 205 -0.59 10.54 -9.82
CA MET A 205 -1.92 11.13 -9.78
C MET A 205 -2.43 11.38 -11.19
N ASN A 206 -3.72 11.20 -11.37
CA ASN A 206 -4.38 11.51 -12.62
C ASN A 206 -4.55 13.03 -12.82
N SER A 207 -4.72 13.43 -14.08
CA SER A 207 -4.88 14.81 -14.49
C SER A 207 -6.30 15.32 -14.24
N ILE A 208 -6.42 16.63 -14.06
CA ILE A 208 -7.69 17.35 -14.00
C ILE A 208 -7.77 18.26 -15.23
N ALA A 209 -8.80 18.10 -16.04
CA ALA A 209 -9.03 18.90 -17.24
C ALA A 209 -10.46 19.45 -17.24
N ASN A 210 -10.60 20.78 -17.36
CA ASN A 210 -11.89 21.49 -17.29
C ASN A 210 -12.70 21.16 -16.02
N GLY A 211 -12.01 21.02 -14.89
CA GLY A 211 -12.63 20.67 -13.60
C GLY A 211 -13.10 19.22 -13.50
N LEU A 212 -12.75 18.35 -14.44
CA LEU A 212 -13.07 16.92 -14.41
C LEU A 212 -11.79 16.09 -14.28
N GLY A 213 -11.78 15.07 -13.42
CA GLY A 213 -10.69 14.10 -13.40
C GLY A 213 -10.69 13.22 -14.65
N ARG A 214 -9.50 12.94 -15.16
CA ARG A 214 -9.27 11.97 -16.25
C ARG A 214 -8.71 10.69 -15.66
N ALA A 215 -9.04 9.54 -16.24
CA ALA A 215 -8.49 8.25 -15.82
C ALA A 215 -7.17 8.00 -16.57
N ASP A 216 -6.12 8.76 -16.24
CA ASP A 216 -4.79 8.73 -16.88
C ASP A 216 -3.61 8.68 -15.86
N GLY A 217 -3.95 8.38 -14.61
CA GLY A 217 -3.00 8.10 -13.54
C GLY A 217 -2.28 6.78 -13.78
N ILE A 218 -1.15 6.62 -13.09
CA ILE A 218 -0.28 5.45 -13.26
C ILE A 218 -0.17 4.70 -11.94
N ILE A 219 -0.28 3.37 -12.03
CA ILE A 219 0.20 2.43 -11.01
C ILE A 219 1.09 1.42 -11.72
N GLN A 220 2.35 1.36 -11.33
CA GLN A 220 3.27 0.34 -11.77
C GLN A 220 3.95 -0.32 -10.57
N TYR A 221 4.16 -1.63 -10.65
CA TYR A 221 4.83 -2.43 -9.63
C TYR A 221 5.84 -3.35 -10.32
N TRP A 222 7.06 -3.40 -9.81
CA TRP A 222 8.10 -4.33 -10.24
C TRP A 222 8.56 -5.21 -9.08
N LEU A 223 8.81 -6.48 -9.37
CA LEU A 223 9.53 -7.40 -8.51
C LEU A 223 10.83 -7.82 -9.19
N ASN A 224 11.97 -7.58 -8.55
CA ASN A 224 13.30 -7.88 -9.08
C ASN A 224 13.49 -7.33 -10.53
N GLY A 225 13.00 -6.12 -10.78
CA GLY A 225 13.04 -5.46 -12.09
C GLY A 225 12.01 -5.96 -13.12
N VAL A 226 11.21 -6.98 -12.80
CA VAL A 226 10.14 -7.49 -13.69
C VAL A 226 8.82 -6.80 -13.36
N LEU A 227 8.21 -6.17 -14.37
CA LEU A 227 6.93 -5.45 -14.25
C LEU A 227 5.78 -6.45 -14.01
N ALA A 228 5.10 -6.32 -12.87
CA ALA A 228 4.00 -7.20 -12.45
C ALA A 228 2.63 -6.51 -12.50
N ILE A 229 2.58 -5.19 -12.29
CA ILE A 229 1.37 -4.37 -12.46
C ILE A 229 1.75 -3.21 -13.37
N ASP A 230 0.96 -2.98 -14.42
CA ASP A 230 1.17 -1.88 -15.37
C ASP A 230 -0.17 -1.23 -15.76
N ARG A 231 -0.55 -0.17 -15.04
CA ARG A 231 -1.81 0.53 -15.23
C ARG A 231 -1.53 1.99 -15.57
N HIS A 232 -2.19 2.46 -16.62
CA HIS A 232 -2.10 3.84 -17.12
C HIS A 232 -3.49 4.51 -17.22
N ASP A 233 -4.50 3.87 -16.66
CA ASP A 233 -5.91 4.26 -16.69
C ASP A 233 -6.45 4.60 -15.29
N VAL A 234 -5.59 4.93 -14.34
CA VAL A 234 -5.97 5.02 -12.92
C VAL A 234 -6.58 6.39 -12.59
N MET A 235 -7.65 6.40 -11.81
CA MET A 235 -8.30 7.59 -11.27
C MET A 235 -8.04 7.68 -9.76
N PHE A 236 -7.15 8.55 -9.31
CA PHE A 236 -6.89 8.77 -7.87
C PHE A 236 -7.77 9.87 -7.27
N ARG A 237 -8.20 10.84 -8.08
CA ARG A 237 -8.93 12.02 -7.63
C ARG A 237 -9.83 12.60 -8.73
N THR A 238 -10.93 13.19 -8.30
CA THR A 238 -11.82 14.00 -9.15
C THR A 238 -11.40 15.47 -9.15
N GLY A 239 -12.03 16.28 -10.01
CA GLY A 239 -11.85 17.72 -10.02
C GLY A 239 -12.32 18.42 -8.74
N ALA A 240 -13.20 17.79 -7.95
CA ALA A 240 -13.56 18.29 -6.62
C ALA A 240 -12.38 18.25 -5.63
N ARG A 241 -11.36 17.42 -5.91
CA ARG A 241 -10.13 17.29 -5.10
C ARG A 241 -8.88 17.49 -5.96
N ALA A 242 -8.89 18.49 -6.84
CA ALA A 242 -7.78 18.78 -7.73
C ALA A 242 -6.42 19.03 -7.04
N GLY A 243 -6.43 19.39 -5.74
CA GLY A 243 -5.24 19.57 -4.91
C GLY A 243 -4.73 18.31 -4.17
N LEU A 244 -5.40 17.17 -4.29
CA LEU A 244 -5.02 15.92 -3.61
C LEU A 244 -3.69 15.38 -4.14
N ALA A 245 -2.73 15.11 -3.25
CA ALA A 245 -1.38 14.69 -3.58
C ALA A 245 -0.86 13.70 -2.53
N PHE A 246 0.08 12.82 -2.88
CA PHE A 246 0.72 11.91 -1.94
C PHE A 246 1.60 12.71 -0.98
N ALA A 247 1.57 12.43 0.33
CA ALA A 247 2.29 13.24 1.33
C ALA A 247 2.84 12.49 2.54
N GLN A 248 2.40 11.26 2.81
CA GLN A 248 2.87 10.49 3.96
C GLN A 248 3.11 9.04 3.55
N PHE A 249 4.19 8.44 4.03
CA PHE A 249 4.44 7.00 3.90
C PHE A 249 4.31 6.36 5.28
N VAL A 250 3.75 5.16 5.32
CA VAL A 250 3.46 4.44 6.56
C VAL A 250 3.95 3.00 6.44
N ILE A 251 4.65 2.54 7.47
CA ILE A 251 4.94 1.13 7.71
C ILE A 251 3.97 0.67 8.79
N GLY A 252 3.00 -0.17 8.44
CA GLY A 252 1.96 -0.61 9.37
C GLY A 252 1.46 -2.02 9.07
N PRO A 253 2.33 -3.04 9.13
CA PRO A 253 1.98 -4.35 8.66
C PRO A 253 0.92 -4.98 9.58
N TYR A 254 -0.19 -5.41 9.00
CA TYR A 254 -1.40 -5.83 9.72
C TYR A 254 -2.08 -7.04 9.07
N ILE A 255 -2.44 -8.03 9.88
CA ILE A 255 -3.22 -9.21 9.47
C ILE A 255 -4.54 -9.21 10.25
N GLY A 256 -5.63 -8.73 9.63
CA GLY A 256 -6.89 -8.49 10.33
C GLY A 256 -7.55 -9.71 10.96
N GLY A 257 -7.36 -10.90 10.37
CA GLY A 257 -7.79 -12.18 10.91
C GLY A 257 -6.87 -12.77 11.99
N GLY A 258 -5.71 -12.15 12.24
CA GLY A 258 -4.61 -12.73 13.00
C GLY A 258 -3.76 -13.67 12.15
N SER A 259 -2.46 -13.70 12.44
CA SER A 259 -1.52 -14.56 11.72
C SER A 259 -1.80 -16.04 11.97
N PRO A 260 -1.97 -16.87 10.93
CA PRO A 260 -2.29 -18.29 11.10
C PRO A 260 -1.10 -19.11 11.63
N VAL A 261 0.12 -18.60 11.46
CA VAL A 261 1.37 -19.22 11.91
C VAL A 261 2.29 -18.16 12.55
N ASP A 262 3.36 -18.57 13.22
CA ASP A 262 4.42 -17.64 13.62
C ASP A 262 5.31 -17.35 12.41
N GLN A 263 5.29 -16.13 11.88
CA GLN A 263 5.94 -15.79 10.62
C GLN A 263 6.52 -14.37 10.68
N THR A 264 7.52 -14.10 9.85
CA THR A 264 8.26 -12.84 9.90
C THR A 264 8.46 -12.27 8.50
N MET A 265 8.25 -10.96 8.38
CA MET A 265 8.64 -10.15 7.22
C MET A 265 9.82 -9.27 7.63
N TRP A 266 10.84 -9.19 6.77
CA TRP A 266 11.96 -8.27 6.91
C TRP A 266 12.00 -7.29 5.76
N VAL A 267 12.35 -6.04 6.06
CA VAL A 267 12.40 -4.94 5.08
C VAL A 267 13.72 -4.19 5.24
N ASP A 268 14.37 -3.86 4.14
CA ASP A 268 15.66 -3.18 4.12
C ASP A 268 15.71 -2.15 2.97
N ASP A 269 16.61 -1.18 3.08
CA ASP A 269 16.91 -0.15 2.07
C ASP A 269 15.65 0.48 1.45
N LEU A 270 14.79 1.02 2.32
CA LEU A 270 13.57 1.73 1.92
C LEU A 270 13.91 3.10 1.37
N LYS A 271 13.38 3.41 0.20
CA LYS A 271 13.46 4.70 -0.47
C LYS A 271 12.09 5.18 -0.92
N VAL A 272 11.82 6.46 -0.68
CA VAL A 272 10.64 7.16 -1.20
C VAL A 272 11.10 8.43 -1.92
N ALA A 273 10.77 8.55 -3.20
CA ALA A 273 11.20 9.62 -4.10
C ALA A 273 10.04 10.07 -5.02
N THR A 274 10.27 11.07 -5.87
CA THR A 274 9.26 11.58 -6.81
C THR A 274 9.43 11.03 -8.24
N GLY A 275 10.44 10.21 -8.48
CA GLY A 275 10.70 9.57 -9.75
C GLY A 275 11.54 8.31 -9.57
N ARG A 276 11.37 7.35 -10.49
CA ARG A 276 12.22 6.17 -10.59
C ARG A 276 13.59 6.60 -11.14
N PRO A 277 14.71 6.17 -10.54
CA PRO A 277 16.06 6.46 -11.05
C PRO A 277 16.30 5.95 -12.47
#